data_AF-A0A6A6UD55-F1
#
_entry.id   AF-A0A6A6UD55-F1
#
_cell.length_a   1.000
_cell.length_b   1.000
_cell.length_c   1.000
_cell.angle_alpha   90.00
_cell.angle_beta   90.00
_cell.angle_gamma   90.00
#
_symmetry.space_group_name_H-M   'P 1'
#
loop_
_entity.id
_entity.type
_entity.pdbx_description
1 polymer ?
#
loop_
_entity_poly.entity_id
_entity_poly.type
_entity_poly.pdbx_seq_one_letter_code
_entity_poly.pdbx_strand_id
1 'polypeptide(L)'
;MIARHKAALSSFEDAFPASEASLIHDYALMDVDAPRVDFYVDGAYRPKGAMHGIRHAKAVAACVLKNTSHSRGHNVWIKVLPDKPPPTNTRAEITAVILAQETALTYRKNTVTKKRQLLTIHSDCRTTVEHLNGVQISRQNKDLLNKAVGLDKELRRFPGFSVTYTWIPRGENKLADSYCTVKLDEVQEINKKDLKQKAKIETKLRESKSGRKVALEKRNLKKTRKQKKEKKQIEEKERLEKKLDAERKLSAEKTKTKRLARKARYEQKKLDAKKKMETSERPMSKLEMVVRLKDKQKEDMLTHKNMPARY
;
A
#
# COMPACT_ATOMS: atom_id res chain seq x y z
N MET A 1 63.41 -47.37 45.25
CA MET A 1 62.46 -47.72 44.15
C MET A 1 62.66 -46.93 42.87
N ILE A 2 63.14 -45.67 42.92
CA ILE A 2 63.31 -44.81 41.72
C ILE A 2 64.52 -45.22 40.84
N ALA A 3 65.53 -45.89 41.40
CA ALA A 3 66.72 -46.30 40.63
C ALA A 3 66.51 -47.52 39.71
N ARG A 4 65.45 -48.32 39.89
CA ARG A 4 65.18 -49.51 39.05
C ARG A 4 64.37 -49.22 37.79
N HIS A 5 63.72 -48.05 37.68
CA HIS A 5 63.02 -47.67 36.45
C HIS A 5 63.91 -47.04 35.37
N LYS A 6 65.11 -46.53 35.73
CA LYS A 6 66.04 -45.95 34.76
C LYS A 6 66.75 -46.99 33.87
N ALA A 7 66.88 -48.24 34.33
CA ALA A 7 67.54 -49.29 33.56
C ALA A 7 66.63 -50.02 32.55
N ALA A 8 65.31 -49.81 32.62
CA ALA A 8 64.35 -50.43 31.69
C ALA A 8 64.04 -49.55 30.46
N LEU A 9 64.49 -48.30 30.43
CA LEU A 9 64.27 -47.38 29.31
C LEU A 9 65.46 -47.27 28.36
N SER A 10 66.66 -47.73 28.75
CA SER A 10 67.85 -47.66 27.88
C SER A 10 67.98 -48.85 26.92
N SER A 11 67.11 -49.85 27.00
CA SER A 11 67.14 -51.03 26.11
C SER A 11 66.04 -51.02 25.04
N PHE A 12 65.30 -49.92 24.90
CA PHE A 12 64.22 -49.76 23.93
C PHE A 12 64.52 -48.72 22.84
N GLU A 13 65.71 -48.10 22.85
CA GLU A 13 66.09 -47.04 21.91
C GLU A 13 66.72 -47.56 20.60
N ASP A 14 67.05 -48.86 20.52
CA ASP A 14 67.77 -49.42 19.35
C ASP A 14 66.87 -50.02 18.25
N ALA A 15 65.54 -49.88 18.35
CA ALA A 15 64.60 -50.58 17.47
C ALA A 15 63.65 -49.70 16.63
N PHE A 16 63.80 -48.36 16.65
CA PHE A 16 62.91 -47.47 15.89
C PHE A 16 63.65 -46.66 14.82
N PRO A 17 63.22 -46.70 13.55
CA PRO A 17 63.83 -45.91 12.48
C PRO A 17 63.66 -44.40 12.77
N ALA A 18 64.74 -43.65 12.61
CA ALA A 18 64.85 -42.21 12.87
C ALA A 18 63.85 -41.31 12.09
N SER A 19 63.01 -41.89 11.23
CA SER A 19 61.96 -41.18 10.48
C SER A 19 60.65 -40.97 11.24
N GLU A 20 60.42 -41.63 12.39
CA GLU A 20 59.21 -41.45 13.20
C GLU A 20 59.43 -40.66 14.50
N ALA A 21 60.68 -40.45 14.91
CA ALA A 21 61.02 -39.74 16.15
C ALA A 21 60.63 -38.24 16.13
N SER A 22 60.46 -37.62 14.96
CA SER A 22 60.04 -36.21 14.86
C SER A 22 58.54 -35.99 15.12
N LEU A 23 57.70 -37.03 15.04
CA LEU A 23 56.26 -36.96 15.30
C LEU A 23 55.91 -37.13 16.78
N ILE A 24 56.79 -37.74 17.57
CA ILE A 24 56.54 -38.03 19.00
C ILE A 24 56.95 -36.85 19.90
N HIS A 25 57.85 -35.97 19.45
CA HIS A 25 58.25 -34.79 20.21
C HIS A 25 57.17 -33.69 20.30
N ASP A 26 56.14 -33.72 19.47
CA ASP A 26 55.03 -32.75 19.56
C ASP A 26 53.96 -33.14 20.60
N TYR A 27 53.90 -34.43 21.00
CA TYR A 27 52.92 -34.93 21.97
C TYR A 27 53.38 -34.81 23.44
N ALA A 28 54.69 -34.73 23.71
CA ALA A 28 55.24 -34.71 25.07
C ALA A 28 55.26 -33.32 25.73
N LEU A 29 55.00 -32.25 24.97
CA LEU A 29 54.72 -30.89 25.48
C LEU A 29 53.21 -30.61 25.46
N MET A 30 52.45 -31.50 26.09
CA MET A 30 51.10 -31.16 26.54
C MET A 30 51.23 -30.09 27.64
N ASP A 31 51.32 -28.82 27.22
CA ASP A 31 51.09 -27.66 28.08
C ASP A 31 49.74 -27.87 28.77
N VAL A 32 49.78 -28.41 30.00
CA VAL A 32 48.62 -28.65 30.85
C VAL A 32 47.84 -27.34 31.10
N ASP A 33 48.51 -26.21 30.86
CA ASP A 33 48.02 -24.84 31.03
C ASP A 33 47.58 -24.14 29.73
N ALA A 34 47.45 -24.86 28.60
CA ALA A 34 46.92 -24.25 27.38
C ALA A 34 45.50 -23.68 27.65
N PRO A 35 45.27 -22.37 27.45
CA PRO A 35 43.99 -21.76 27.75
C PRO A 35 42.85 -22.45 27.00
N ARG A 36 41.87 -22.90 27.77
CA ARG A 36 40.66 -23.56 27.27
C ARG A 36 39.57 -22.54 26.99
N VAL A 37 38.93 -22.70 25.84
CA VAL A 37 37.83 -21.87 25.35
C VAL A 37 36.65 -22.80 25.09
N ASP A 38 35.61 -22.68 25.91
CA ASP A 38 34.42 -23.53 25.85
C ASP A 38 33.22 -22.73 25.33
N PHE A 39 32.75 -23.10 24.13
CA PHE A 39 31.50 -22.60 23.58
C PHE A 39 30.38 -23.62 23.78
N TYR A 40 29.22 -23.13 24.18
CA TYR A 40 27.97 -23.89 24.28
C TYR A 40 27.01 -23.33 23.24
N VAL A 41 26.53 -24.19 22.35
CA VAL A 41 25.68 -23.77 21.24
C VAL A 41 24.35 -24.49 21.29
N ASP A 42 23.30 -23.77 20.90
CA ASP A 42 21.97 -24.35 20.74
C ASP A 42 21.23 -23.64 19.60
N GLY A 43 20.31 -24.35 18.97
CA GLY A 43 19.39 -23.82 17.97
C GLY A 43 17.96 -24.13 18.33
N ALA A 44 17.13 -23.10 18.42
CA ALA A 44 15.70 -23.27 18.67
C ALA A 44 14.87 -22.86 17.44
N TYR A 45 13.78 -23.58 17.25
CA TYR A 45 12.84 -23.36 16.16
C TYR A 45 11.42 -23.32 16.70
N ARG A 46 10.63 -22.37 16.21
CA ARG A 46 9.19 -22.34 16.38
C ARG A 46 8.50 -22.55 15.04
N PRO A 47 7.73 -23.65 14.88
CA PRO A 47 6.99 -23.89 13.66
C PRO A 47 5.96 -22.81 13.43
N LYS A 48 5.47 -22.76 12.19
CA LYS A 48 4.30 -21.96 11.83
C LYS A 48 3.09 -22.53 12.58
N GLY A 49 2.79 -21.97 13.75
CA GLY A 49 1.68 -22.39 14.60
C GLY A 49 0.43 -21.52 14.42
N ALA A 50 -0.73 -22.18 14.33
CA ALA A 50 -2.06 -21.60 14.09
C ALA A 50 -2.55 -20.60 15.15
N MET A 51 -1.86 -20.50 16.28
CA MET A 51 -2.20 -19.62 17.39
C MET A 51 -1.46 -18.28 17.26
N HIS A 52 -2.21 -17.18 17.22
CA HIS A 52 -1.75 -15.78 17.28
C HIS A 52 -1.26 -15.12 15.98
N GLY A 53 -1.60 -15.65 14.80
CA GLY A 53 -1.41 -14.93 13.53
C GLY A 53 0.03 -14.82 13.04
N ILE A 54 0.96 -15.62 13.59
CA ILE A 54 2.34 -15.68 13.12
C ILE A 54 2.38 -16.43 11.79
N ARG A 55 2.70 -15.71 10.71
CA ARG A 55 2.66 -16.26 9.34
C ARG A 55 3.91 -17.05 8.95
N HIS A 56 5.02 -16.88 9.66
CA HIS A 56 6.32 -17.40 9.31
C HIS A 56 6.93 -18.18 10.47
N ALA A 57 7.47 -19.36 10.19
CA ALA A 57 8.29 -20.07 11.16
C ALA A 57 9.54 -19.25 11.47
N LYS A 58 10.04 -19.32 12.70
CA LYS A 58 11.23 -18.59 13.12
C LYS A 58 12.21 -19.54 13.78
N ALA A 59 13.49 -19.34 13.52
CA ALA A 59 14.56 -20.05 14.19
C ALA A 59 15.62 -19.07 14.69
N VAL A 60 16.26 -19.43 15.78
CA VAL A 60 17.34 -18.70 16.41
C VAL A 60 18.46 -19.68 16.70
N ALA A 61 19.69 -19.24 16.51
CA ALA A 61 20.90 -19.91 16.93
C ALA A 61 21.57 -19.07 18.02
N ALA A 62 22.05 -19.71 19.07
CA ALA A 62 22.81 -19.08 20.15
C ALA A 62 24.17 -19.75 20.31
N CYS A 63 25.16 -18.94 20.67
CA CYS A 63 26.52 -19.34 20.99
C CYS A 63 26.91 -18.63 22.29
N VAL A 64 27.32 -19.40 23.29
CA VAL A 64 27.69 -18.89 24.62
C VAL A 64 29.12 -19.27 24.91
N LEU A 65 29.99 -18.28 25.10
CA LEU A 65 31.34 -18.49 25.62
C LEU A 65 31.29 -18.42 27.15
N LYS A 66 31.55 -19.55 27.82
CA LYS A 66 31.75 -19.54 29.27
C LYS A 66 33.18 -19.06 29.54
N ASN A 67 33.32 -17.98 30.31
CA ASN A 67 34.63 -17.57 30.78
C ASN A 67 35.12 -18.59 31.82
N THR A 68 36.31 -19.12 31.61
CA THR A 68 36.97 -20.09 32.50
C THR A 68 37.60 -19.43 33.73
N SER A 69 37.76 -18.10 33.71
CA SER A 69 38.19 -17.32 34.88
C SER A 69 37.03 -17.15 35.87
N HIS A 70 37.34 -17.06 37.17
CA HIS A 70 36.43 -17.01 38.33
C HIS A 70 35.34 -15.89 38.30
N SER A 71 35.22 -15.11 37.23
CA SER A 71 34.12 -14.16 37.03
C SER A 71 32.88 -14.88 36.51
N ARG A 72 31.73 -14.62 37.14
CA ARG A 72 30.41 -15.23 36.82
C ARG A 72 29.81 -14.77 35.48
N GLY A 73 30.63 -14.32 34.54
CA GLY A 73 30.18 -13.75 33.27
C GLY A 73 30.35 -14.73 32.11
N HIS A 74 29.44 -14.64 31.14
CA HIS A 74 29.54 -15.33 29.86
C HIS A 74 29.20 -14.35 28.75
N ASN A 75 29.81 -14.56 27.59
CA ASN A 75 29.50 -13.78 26.39
C ASN A 75 28.52 -14.57 25.53
N VAL A 76 27.58 -13.87 24.88
CA VAL A 76 26.52 -14.49 24.10
C VAL A 76 26.43 -13.84 22.73
N TRP A 77 26.39 -14.69 21.71
CA TRP A 77 26.10 -14.30 20.34
C TRP A 77 24.83 -15.00 19.90
N ILE A 78 23.90 -14.24 19.32
CA ILE A 78 22.60 -14.74 18.90
C ILE A 78 22.37 -14.36 17.44
N LYS A 79 21.88 -15.30 16.65
CA LYS A 79 21.57 -15.11 15.24
C LYS A 79 20.16 -15.59 14.94
N VAL A 80 19.32 -14.68 14.44
CA VAL A 80 17.99 -15.03 13.92
C VAL A 80 18.18 -15.53 12.49
N LEU A 81 17.64 -16.72 12.19
CA LEU A 81 17.75 -17.30 10.85
C LEU A 81 16.82 -16.56 9.88
N PRO A 82 17.21 -16.44 8.59
CA PRO A 82 16.37 -15.84 7.57
C PRO A 82 15.14 -16.71 7.29
N ASP A 83 14.10 -16.09 6.71
CA ASP A 83 12.89 -16.80 6.29
C ASP A 83 13.10 -17.68 5.05
N LYS A 84 14.20 -17.46 4.30
CA LYS A 84 14.55 -18.18 3.07
C LYS A 84 16.03 -18.61 3.12
N PRO A 85 16.34 -19.90 2.90
CA PRO A 85 15.40 -21.03 2.86
C PRO A 85 14.62 -21.16 4.19
N PRO A 86 13.45 -21.82 4.22
CA PRO A 86 12.64 -21.91 5.42
C PRO A 86 13.44 -22.39 6.63
N PRO A 87 13.33 -21.71 7.79
CA PRO A 87 14.03 -22.16 8.98
C PRO A 87 13.49 -23.51 9.45
N THR A 88 14.36 -24.35 9.98
CA THR A 88 14.04 -25.62 10.65
C THR A 88 14.89 -25.74 11.90
N ASN A 89 14.54 -26.65 12.81
CA ASN A 89 15.32 -26.90 14.02
C ASN A 89 16.77 -27.28 13.71
N THR A 90 16.96 -28.26 12.83
CA THR A 90 18.29 -28.70 12.38
C THR A 90 19.11 -27.57 11.75
N ARG A 91 18.47 -26.68 10.97
CA ARG A 91 19.18 -25.51 10.42
C ARG A 91 19.62 -24.55 11.51
N ALA A 92 18.81 -24.37 12.55
CA ALA A 92 19.14 -23.54 13.71
C ALA A 92 20.36 -24.11 14.45
N GLU A 93 20.35 -25.41 14.74
CA GLU A 93 21.43 -26.12 15.43
C GLU A 93 22.75 -26.04 14.67
N ILE A 94 22.75 -26.34 13.36
CA ILE A 94 23.98 -26.23 12.53
C ILE A 94 24.45 -24.77 12.47
N THR A 95 23.51 -23.81 12.37
CA THR A 95 23.85 -22.37 12.37
C THR A 95 24.47 -21.93 13.69
N ALA A 96 24.09 -22.55 14.82
CA ALA A 96 24.69 -22.26 16.12
C ALA A 96 26.15 -22.71 16.20
N VAL A 97 26.47 -23.89 15.64
CA VAL A 97 27.86 -24.34 15.51
C VAL A 97 28.66 -23.43 14.59
N ILE A 98 28.10 -23.04 13.43
CA ILE A 98 28.73 -22.07 12.52
C ILE A 98 29.01 -20.75 13.24
N LEU A 99 28.06 -20.27 14.04
CA LEU A 99 28.20 -19.03 14.82
C LEU A 99 29.34 -19.14 15.83
N ALA A 100 29.50 -20.28 16.50
CA ALA A 100 30.65 -20.53 17.38
C ALA A 100 31.97 -20.57 16.62
N GLN A 101 32.03 -21.22 15.45
CA GLN A 101 33.24 -21.25 14.62
C GLN A 101 33.63 -19.85 14.12
N GLU A 102 32.66 -19.07 13.61
CA GLU A 102 32.86 -17.67 13.20
C GLU A 102 33.39 -16.84 14.39
N THR A 103 32.78 -17.00 15.56
CA THR A 103 33.19 -16.29 16.79
C THR A 103 34.59 -16.71 17.24
N ALA A 104 34.93 -18.00 17.16
CA ALA A 104 36.25 -18.51 17.51
C ALA A 104 37.35 -17.98 16.58
N LEU A 105 37.07 -17.86 15.27
CA LEU A 105 37.99 -17.23 14.32
C LEU A 105 38.23 -15.76 14.68
N THR A 106 37.16 -15.01 14.98
CA THR A 106 37.28 -13.61 15.42
C THR A 106 38.05 -13.51 16.74
N TYR A 107 37.75 -14.37 17.70
CA TYR A 107 38.43 -14.45 18.99
C TYR A 107 39.94 -14.70 18.81
N ARG A 108 40.30 -15.66 17.95
CA ARG A 108 41.70 -15.96 17.64
C ARG A 108 42.41 -14.79 16.97
N LYS A 109 41.78 -14.15 15.98
CA LYS A 109 42.33 -12.97 15.28
C LYS A 109 42.60 -11.80 16.22
N ASN A 110 41.77 -11.65 17.25
CA ASN A 110 41.89 -10.57 18.25
C ASN A 110 42.84 -10.92 19.42
N THR A 111 43.27 -12.18 19.54
CA THR A 111 44.17 -12.60 20.62
C THR A 111 45.62 -12.30 20.24
N VAL A 112 46.27 -11.39 20.97
CA VAL A 112 47.67 -10.99 20.74
C VAL A 112 48.65 -12.16 20.97
N THR A 113 48.31 -13.07 21.88
CA THR A 113 49.16 -14.20 22.24
C THR A 113 48.99 -15.37 21.28
N LYS A 114 50.08 -15.77 20.62
CA LYS A 114 50.13 -16.97 19.77
C LYS A 114 50.18 -18.29 20.57
N LYS A 115 49.81 -18.27 21.86
CA LYS A 115 49.79 -19.47 22.70
C LYS A 115 48.89 -20.54 22.10
N ARG A 116 49.21 -21.80 22.39
CA ARG A 116 48.36 -22.94 22.05
C ARG A 116 47.01 -22.75 22.77
N GLN A 117 45.91 -22.96 22.06
CA GLN A 117 44.53 -22.79 22.55
C GLN A 117 43.73 -24.05 22.25
N LEU A 118 42.98 -24.51 23.25
CA LEU A 118 42.08 -25.66 23.14
C LEU A 118 40.65 -25.13 23.05
N LEU A 119 40.05 -25.25 21.87
CA LEU A 119 38.67 -24.89 21.61
C LEU A 119 37.78 -26.12 21.72
N THR A 120 36.79 -26.07 22.60
CA THR A 120 35.72 -27.07 22.66
C THR A 120 34.38 -26.42 22.33
N ILE A 121 33.67 -26.99 21.36
CA ILE A 121 32.30 -26.59 21.00
C ILE A 121 31.36 -27.69 21.46
N HIS A 122 30.55 -27.38 22.47
CA HIS A 122 29.54 -28.26 23.06
C HIS A 122 28.19 -28.01 22.39
N SER A 123 27.58 -29.06 21.83
CA SER A 123 26.27 -29.01 21.21
C SER A 123 25.42 -30.22 21.61
N ASP A 124 24.11 -30.04 21.75
CA ASP A 124 23.16 -31.13 21.94
C ASP A 124 22.68 -31.78 20.63
N CYS A 125 23.06 -31.22 19.48
CA CYS A 125 22.78 -31.79 18.17
C CYS A 125 23.83 -32.87 17.80
N ARG A 126 23.56 -34.11 18.20
CA ARG A 126 24.44 -35.27 17.98
C ARG A 126 24.88 -35.42 16.53
N THR A 127 23.94 -35.29 15.59
CA THR A 127 24.22 -35.48 14.16
C THR A 127 25.21 -34.44 13.62
N THR A 128 25.14 -33.20 14.09
CA THR A 128 26.06 -32.13 13.66
C THR A 128 27.47 -32.36 14.21
N VAL A 129 27.56 -32.77 15.49
CA VAL A 129 28.84 -33.11 16.13
C VAL A 129 29.50 -34.30 15.43
N GLU A 130 28.76 -35.38 15.21
CA GLU A 130 29.27 -36.56 14.50
C GLU A 130 29.78 -36.20 13.10
N HIS A 131 29.05 -35.34 12.38
CA HIS A 131 29.47 -34.90 11.05
C HIS A 131 30.81 -34.14 11.05
N LEU A 132 30.98 -33.20 11.98
CA LEU A 132 32.21 -32.42 12.09
C LEU A 132 33.38 -33.26 12.62
N ASN A 133 33.09 -34.34 13.33
CA ASN A 133 34.06 -35.36 13.71
C ASN A 133 34.32 -36.41 12.60
N GLY A 134 33.85 -36.18 11.37
CA GLY A 134 34.18 -36.98 10.19
C GLY A 134 33.18 -38.08 9.84
N VAL A 135 32.08 -38.22 10.58
CA VAL A 135 31.03 -39.19 10.25
C VAL A 135 30.21 -38.69 9.06
N GLN A 136 30.08 -39.52 8.02
CA GLN A 136 29.28 -39.17 6.86
C GLN A 136 27.79 -39.30 7.17
N ILE A 137 27.08 -38.18 7.22
CA ILE A 137 25.63 -38.13 7.46
C ILE A 137 24.83 -37.81 6.18
N SER A 138 23.52 -37.93 6.30
CA SER A 138 22.54 -37.63 5.24
C SER A 138 22.74 -36.26 4.59
N ARG A 139 22.37 -36.18 3.31
CA ARG A 139 22.55 -35.04 2.40
C ARG A 139 21.64 -33.82 2.68
N GLN A 140 21.01 -33.70 3.84
CA GLN A 140 20.16 -32.54 4.17
C GLN A 140 21.01 -31.37 4.69
N ASN A 141 20.61 -30.13 4.39
CA ASN A 141 21.32 -28.90 4.82
C ASN A 141 22.81 -28.82 4.41
N LYS A 142 23.16 -29.36 3.22
CA LYS A 142 24.54 -29.32 2.69
C LYS A 142 25.13 -27.92 2.66
N ASP A 143 24.32 -26.90 2.42
CA ASP A 143 24.74 -25.51 2.39
C ASP A 143 25.38 -25.10 3.73
N LEU A 144 24.75 -25.46 4.84
CA LEU A 144 25.24 -25.15 6.18
C LEU A 144 26.38 -26.10 6.58
N LEU A 145 26.25 -27.40 6.32
CA LEU A 145 27.30 -28.37 6.68
C LEU A 145 28.61 -28.10 5.95
N ASN A 146 28.56 -27.79 4.64
CA ASN A 146 29.75 -27.42 3.88
C ASN A 146 30.40 -26.14 4.42
N LYS A 147 29.59 -25.16 4.83
CA LYS A 147 30.09 -23.95 5.48
C LYS A 147 30.77 -24.27 6.81
N ALA A 148 30.16 -25.10 7.64
CA ALA A 148 30.73 -25.52 8.92
C ALA A 148 32.06 -26.27 8.75
N VAL A 149 32.15 -27.18 7.78
CA VAL A 149 33.40 -27.89 7.43
C VAL A 149 34.46 -26.93 6.90
N GLY A 150 34.06 -25.94 6.09
CA GLY A 150 34.99 -24.90 5.60
C GLY A 150 35.60 -24.08 6.75
N LEU A 151 34.76 -23.69 7.72
CA LEU A 151 35.19 -22.95 8.91
C LEU A 151 36.05 -23.81 9.85
N ASP A 152 35.72 -25.09 10.03
CA ASP A 152 36.56 -26.03 10.81
C ASP A 152 37.96 -26.15 10.20
N LYS A 153 38.05 -26.32 8.86
CA LYS A 153 39.34 -26.32 8.15
C LYS A 153 40.11 -25.02 8.35
N GLU A 154 39.42 -23.87 8.35
CA GLU A 154 40.07 -22.58 8.62
C GLU A 154 40.60 -22.52 10.06
N LEU A 155 39.81 -22.94 11.06
CA LEU A 155 40.22 -22.98 12.47
C LEU A 155 41.43 -23.89 12.69
N ARG A 156 41.43 -25.09 12.11
CA ARG A 156 42.53 -26.07 12.24
C ARG A 156 43.82 -25.66 11.53
N ARG A 157 43.76 -24.71 10.57
CA ARG A 157 44.96 -24.16 9.93
C ARG A 157 45.75 -23.23 10.84
N PHE A 158 45.15 -22.71 11.92
CA PHE A 158 45.87 -21.83 12.83
C PHE A 158 46.85 -22.65 13.69
N PRO A 159 48.15 -22.32 13.69
CA PRO A 159 49.13 -23.04 14.49
C PRO A 159 48.80 -22.92 15.98
N GLY A 160 48.86 -24.07 16.66
CA GLY A 160 48.55 -24.18 18.09
C GLY A 160 47.07 -24.10 18.42
N PHE A 161 46.16 -24.12 17.44
CA PHE A 161 44.72 -24.07 17.68
C PHE A 161 44.10 -25.46 17.47
N SER A 162 43.67 -26.11 18.54
CA SER A 162 43.01 -27.43 18.48
C SER A 162 41.51 -27.29 18.69
N VAL A 163 40.71 -27.93 17.84
CA VAL A 163 39.25 -27.86 17.86
C VAL A 163 38.65 -29.23 18.13
N THR A 164 37.80 -29.29 19.16
CA THR A 164 37.04 -30.48 19.56
C THR A 164 35.55 -30.18 19.54
N TYR A 165 34.76 -31.07 18.94
CA TYR A 165 33.30 -31.02 18.97
C TYR A 165 32.78 -32.09 19.92
N THR A 166 32.05 -31.68 20.94
CA THR A 166 31.54 -32.57 21.99
C THR A 166 30.03 -32.53 21.99
N TRP A 167 29.43 -33.72 21.92
CA TRP A 167 27.99 -33.84 22.13
C TRP A 167 27.70 -33.81 23.63
N ILE A 168 26.74 -32.99 24.04
CA ILE A 168 26.28 -32.92 25.43
C ILE A 168 24.77 -33.15 25.50
N PRO A 169 24.24 -33.76 26.57
CA PRO A 169 22.81 -33.86 26.78
C PRO A 169 22.14 -32.48 26.85
N ARG A 170 20.93 -32.34 26.28
CA ARG A 170 20.16 -31.09 26.33
C ARG A 170 19.97 -30.52 27.74
N GLY A 171 19.83 -31.40 28.75
CA GLY A 171 19.71 -31.01 30.15
C GLY A 171 20.93 -30.27 30.72
N GLU A 172 22.09 -30.41 30.08
CA GLU A 172 23.33 -29.71 30.44
C GLU A 172 23.52 -28.40 29.63
N ASN A 173 22.81 -28.27 28.50
CA ASN A 173 22.89 -27.11 27.60
C ASN A 173 21.87 -25.99 27.91
N LYS A 174 21.37 -25.94 29.15
CA LYS A 174 20.27 -25.03 29.57
C LYS A 174 20.54 -23.54 29.30
N LEU A 175 21.80 -23.13 29.36
CA LEU A 175 22.15 -21.71 29.20
C LEU A 175 21.97 -21.26 27.74
N ALA A 176 22.43 -22.04 26.76
CA ALA A 176 22.24 -21.69 25.35
C ALA A 176 20.76 -21.80 24.95
N ASP A 177 20.06 -22.83 25.43
CA ASP A 177 18.62 -23.04 25.20
C ASP A 177 17.76 -21.91 25.77
N SER A 178 18.11 -21.36 26.93
CA SER A 178 17.38 -20.21 27.50
C SER A 178 17.54 -18.94 26.65
N TYR A 179 18.74 -18.65 26.14
CA TYR A 179 18.97 -17.51 25.24
C TYR A 179 18.21 -17.65 23.92
N CYS A 180 18.22 -18.85 23.35
CA CYS A 180 17.42 -19.19 22.19
C CYS A 180 15.92 -18.94 22.43
N THR A 181 15.41 -19.40 23.56
CA THR A 181 14.00 -19.26 23.94
C THR A 181 13.60 -17.78 24.12
N VAL A 182 14.34 -17.03 24.92
CA VAL A 182 14.08 -15.60 25.16
C VAL A 182 14.10 -14.83 23.84
N LYS A 183 15.10 -15.08 22.98
CA LYS A 183 15.17 -14.39 21.69
C LYS A 183 14.02 -14.75 20.76
N LEU A 184 13.60 -16.02 20.74
CA LEU A 184 12.43 -16.42 19.96
C LEU A 184 11.17 -15.68 20.42
N ASP A 185 10.96 -15.55 21.74
CA ASP A 185 9.84 -14.78 22.28
C ASP A 185 9.89 -13.30 21.85
N GLU A 186 11.06 -12.65 21.95
CA GLU A 186 11.24 -11.28 21.49
C GLU A 186 10.90 -11.11 19.99
N VAL A 187 11.43 -11.99 19.14
CA VAL A 187 11.18 -11.96 17.69
C VAL A 187 9.70 -12.17 17.39
N GLN A 188 9.01 -13.03 18.15
CA GLN A 188 7.57 -13.22 18.00
C GLN A 188 6.77 -11.99 18.41
N GLU A 189 7.12 -11.33 19.51
CA GLU A 189 6.45 -10.11 19.96
C GLU A 189 6.64 -8.95 18.99
N ILE A 190 7.83 -8.78 18.42
CA ILE A 190 8.09 -7.79 17.36
C ILE A 190 7.19 -8.06 16.15
N ASN A 191 7.14 -9.32 15.67
CA ASN A 191 6.29 -9.68 14.54
C ASN A 191 4.80 -9.43 14.82
N LYS A 192 4.32 -9.69 16.05
CA LYS A 192 2.94 -9.40 16.45
C LYS A 192 2.64 -7.90 16.40
N LYS A 193 3.56 -7.05 16.88
CA LYS A 193 3.41 -5.58 16.84
C LYS A 193 3.38 -5.06 15.41
N ASP A 194 4.28 -5.55 14.55
CA ASP A 194 4.32 -5.18 13.13
C ASP A 194 3.03 -5.56 12.40
N LEU A 195 2.49 -6.76 12.67
CA LEU A 195 1.21 -7.20 12.11
C LEU A 195 0.05 -6.33 12.57
N LYS A 196 -0.02 -5.98 13.87
CA LYS A 196 -1.04 -5.06 14.39
C LYS A 196 -0.94 -3.68 13.74
N GLN A 197 0.27 -3.16 13.53
CA GLN A 197 0.48 -1.87 12.89
C GLN A 197 0.08 -1.90 11.41
N LYS A 198 0.45 -2.95 10.67
CA LYS A 198 0.03 -3.15 9.27
C LYS A 198 -1.49 -3.23 9.15
N ALA A 199 -2.16 -3.99 10.03
CA ALA A 199 -3.61 -4.07 10.06
C ALA A 199 -4.26 -2.70 10.32
N LYS A 200 -3.72 -1.90 11.28
CA LYS A 200 -4.20 -0.55 11.56
C LYS A 200 -4.04 0.40 10.37
N ILE A 201 -2.92 0.32 9.65
CA ILE A 201 -2.67 1.10 8.42
C ILE A 201 -3.67 0.69 7.34
N GLU A 202 -3.90 -0.61 7.15
CA GLU A 202 -4.83 -1.12 6.15
C GLU A 202 -6.27 -0.65 6.43
N THR A 203 -6.73 -0.70 7.68
CA THR A 203 -8.05 -0.20 8.07
C THR A 203 -8.19 1.29 7.78
N LYS A 204 -7.21 2.12 8.19
CA LYS A 204 -7.20 3.56 7.87
C LYS A 204 -7.24 3.84 6.37
N LEU A 205 -6.54 3.02 5.58
CA LEU A 205 -6.53 3.15 4.12
C LEU A 205 -7.90 2.80 3.52
N ARG A 206 -8.58 1.76 4.03
CA ARG A 206 -9.93 1.39 3.61
C ARG A 206 -10.95 2.49 3.95
N GLU A 207 -10.89 3.04 5.16
CA GLU A 207 -11.73 4.16 5.60
C GLU A 207 -11.51 5.40 4.73
N SER A 208 -10.25 5.75 4.44
CA SER A 208 -9.90 6.87 3.57
C SER A 208 -10.41 6.68 2.13
N LYS A 209 -10.32 5.46 1.59
CA LYS A 209 -10.87 5.12 0.26
C LYS A 209 -12.40 5.22 0.25
N SER A 210 -13.07 4.73 1.30
CA SER A 210 -14.52 4.85 1.44
C SER A 210 -14.96 6.32 1.52
N GLY A 211 -14.30 7.13 2.34
CA GLY A 211 -14.56 8.56 2.45
C GLY A 211 -14.36 9.30 1.12
N ARG A 212 -13.30 8.99 0.36
CA ARG A 212 -13.09 9.53 -1.00
C ARG A 212 -14.20 9.13 -1.97
N LYS A 213 -14.67 7.87 -1.91
CA LYS A 213 -15.77 7.38 -2.75
C LYS A 213 -17.07 8.15 -2.46
N VAL A 214 -17.43 8.29 -1.18
CA VAL A 214 -18.61 9.05 -0.74
C VAL A 214 -18.50 10.53 -1.13
N ALA A 215 -17.31 11.14 -0.99
CA ALA A 215 -17.09 12.53 -1.38
C ALA A 215 -17.22 12.73 -2.90
N LEU A 216 -16.71 11.79 -3.70
CA LEU A 216 -16.84 11.82 -5.16
C LEU A 216 -18.30 11.69 -5.60
N GLU A 217 -19.06 10.79 -4.96
CA GLU A 217 -20.49 10.58 -5.21
C GLU A 217 -21.30 11.85 -4.89
N LYS A 218 -21.05 12.48 -3.73
CA LYS A 218 -21.67 13.77 -3.37
C LYS A 218 -21.35 14.87 -4.39
N ARG A 219 -20.11 14.94 -4.89
CA ARG A 219 -19.70 15.93 -5.90
C ARG A 219 -20.42 15.69 -7.23
N ASN A 220 -20.56 14.43 -7.65
CA ASN A 220 -21.30 14.07 -8.86
C ASN A 220 -22.78 14.42 -8.73
N LEU A 221 -23.43 14.09 -7.61
CA LEU A 221 -24.82 14.46 -7.36
C LEU A 221 -25.06 15.98 -7.42
N LYS A 222 -24.13 16.77 -6.87
CA LYS A 222 -24.20 18.25 -6.93
C LYS A 222 -24.08 18.76 -8.37
N LYS A 223 -23.19 18.17 -9.19
CA LYS A 223 -23.06 18.49 -10.62
C LYS A 223 -24.35 18.16 -11.39
N THR A 224 -24.93 16.98 -11.17
CA THR A 224 -26.19 16.57 -11.83
C THR A 224 -27.36 17.47 -11.45
N ARG A 225 -27.46 17.87 -10.17
CA ARG A 225 -28.47 18.84 -9.71
C ARG A 225 -28.30 20.21 -10.36
N LYS A 226 -27.05 20.68 -10.53
CA LYS A 226 -26.75 21.95 -11.21
C LYS A 226 -27.16 21.90 -12.69
N GLN A 227 -26.75 20.86 -13.40
CA GLN A 227 -27.13 20.64 -14.81
C GLN A 227 -28.65 20.56 -15.00
N LYS A 228 -29.37 19.87 -14.09
CA LYS A 228 -30.84 19.81 -14.13
C LYS A 228 -31.51 21.17 -13.91
N LYS A 229 -30.93 22.03 -13.06
CA LYS A 229 -31.42 23.40 -12.85
C LYS A 229 -31.16 24.28 -14.08
N GLU A 230 -29.96 24.22 -14.65
CA GLU A 230 -29.59 24.95 -15.87
C GLU A 230 -30.49 24.53 -17.04
N LYS A 231 -30.71 23.22 -17.24
CA LYS A 231 -31.62 22.72 -18.26
C LYS A 231 -33.06 23.24 -18.09
N LYS A 232 -33.58 23.24 -16.86
CA LYS A 232 -34.92 23.80 -16.58
C LYS A 232 -34.99 25.31 -16.88
N GLN A 233 -33.95 26.06 -16.56
CA GLN A 233 -33.88 27.50 -16.86
C GLN A 233 -33.84 27.77 -18.37
N ILE A 234 -33.10 26.95 -19.12
CA ILE A 234 -33.06 27.01 -20.59
C ILE A 234 -34.44 26.71 -21.17
N GLU A 235 -35.08 25.61 -20.75
CA GLU A 235 -36.44 25.24 -21.19
C GLU A 235 -37.48 26.32 -20.86
N GLU A 236 -37.37 26.97 -19.70
CA GLU A 236 -38.24 28.08 -19.30
C GLU A 236 -38.01 29.33 -20.16
N LYS A 237 -36.75 29.68 -20.44
CA LYS A 237 -36.40 30.77 -21.35
C LYS A 237 -36.96 30.55 -22.76
N GLU A 238 -36.78 29.35 -23.32
CA GLU A 238 -37.33 29.00 -24.63
C GLU A 238 -38.86 29.08 -24.67
N ARG A 239 -39.54 28.70 -23.58
CA ARG A 239 -41.01 28.85 -23.47
C ARG A 239 -41.44 30.31 -23.46
N LEU A 240 -40.73 31.16 -22.73
CA LEU A 240 -41.02 32.60 -22.68
C LEU A 240 -40.75 33.27 -24.02
N GLU A 241 -39.67 32.91 -24.71
CA GLU A 241 -39.34 33.42 -26.04
C GLU A 241 -40.41 33.04 -27.08
N LYS A 242 -40.86 31.78 -27.08
CA LYS A 242 -41.99 31.34 -27.92
C LYS A 242 -43.28 32.11 -27.66
N LYS A 243 -43.58 32.44 -26.39
CA LYS A 243 -44.73 33.28 -26.03
C LYS A 243 -44.59 34.70 -26.56
N LEU A 244 -43.41 35.31 -26.39
CA LEU A 244 -43.10 36.65 -26.87
C LEU A 244 -43.24 36.75 -28.40
N ASP A 245 -42.76 35.73 -29.12
CA ASP A 245 -42.90 35.66 -30.57
C ASP A 245 -44.36 35.47 -31.03
N ALA A 246 -45.15 34.68 -30.29
CA ALA A 246 -46.59 34.55 -30.54
C ALA A 246 -47.31 35.89 -30.32
N GLU A 247 -46.98 36.63 -29.27
CA GLU A 247 -47.53 37.96 -29.00
C GLU A 247 -47.14 38.98 -30.08
N ARG A 248 -45.88 38.96 -30.53
CA ARG A 248 -45.41 39.80 -31.65
C ARG A 248 -46.18 39.52 -32.93
N LYS A 249 -46.40 38.24 -33.26
CA LYS A 249 -47.22 37.83 -34.43
C LYS A 249 -48.65 38.33 -34.31
N LEU A 250 -49.29 38.14 -33.15
CA LEU A 250 -50.65 38.61 -32.89
C LEU A 250 -50.76 40.14 -32.99
N SER A 251 -49.77 40.87 -32.48
CA SER A 251 -49.70 42.33 -32.58
C SER A 251 -49.54 42.81 -34.03
N ALA A 252 -48.67 42.15 -34.81
CA ALA A 252 -48.48 42.44 -36.24
C ALA A 252 -49.78 42.18 -37.02
N GLU A 253 -50.48 41.08 -36.73
CA GLU A 253 -51.76 40.75 -37.34
C GLU A 253 -52.84 41.79 -37.01
N LYS A 254 -53.00 42.16 -35.72
CA LYS A 254 -53.91 43.26 -35.31
C LYS A 254 -53.61 44.55 -36.06
N THR A 255 -52.33 44.87 -36.29
CA THR A 255 -51.90 46.07 -37.03
C THR A 255 -52.25 45.98 -38.51
N LYS A 256 -52.08 44.80 -39.13
CA LYS A 256 -52.48 44.52 -40.52
C LYS A 256 -54.00 44.66 -40.69
N THR A 257 -54.79 44.11 -39.77
CA THR A 257 -56.27 44.23 -39.76
C THR A 257 -56.71 45.68 -39.62
N LYS A 258 -56.09 46.47 -38.73
CA LYS A 258 -56.35 47.92 -38.62
C LYS A 258 -56.05 48.67 -39.93
N ARG A 259 -54.95 48.35 -40.61
CA ARG A 259 -54.60 48.95 -41.91
C ARG A 259 -55.62 48.60 -43.00
N LEU A 260 -56.04 47.34 -43.08
CA LEU A 260 -57.08 46.90 -44.02
C LEU A 260 -58.42 47.58 -43.74
N ALA A 261 -58.84 47.69 -42.48
CA ALA A 261 -60.05 48.40 -42.10
C ALA A 261 -60.02 49.88 -42.47
N ARG A 262 -58.86 50.55 -42.29
CA ARG A 262 -58.66 51.94 -42.75
C ARG A 262 -58.77 52.06 -44.28
N LYS A 263 -58.16 51.14 -45.03
CA LYS A 263 -58.23 51.10 -46.50
C LYS A 263 -59.68 50.89 -46.98
N ALA A 264 -60.41 49.95 -46.38
CA ALA A 264 -61.81 49.71 -46.69
C ALA A 264 -62.68 50.95 -46.42
N ARG A 265 -62.48 51.64 -45.28
CA ARG A 265 -63.18 52.91 -44.99
C ARG A 265 -62.87 53.99 -46.02
N TYR A 266 -61.63 54.06 -46.52
CA TYR A 266 -61.24 55.02 -47.54
C TYR A 266 -61.92 54.71 -48.89
N GLU A 267 -61.91 53.46 -49.34
CA GLU A 267 -62.61 53.04 -50.57
C GLU A 267 -64.12 53.27 -50.47
N GLN A 268 -64.73 52.97 -49.31
CA GLN A 268 -66.15 53.26 -49.08
C GLN A 268 -66.44 54.76 -49.21
N LYS A 269 -65.65 55.62 -48.57
CA LYS A 269 -65.78 57.08 -48.70
C LYS A 269 -65.62 57.56 -50.14
N LYS A 270 -64.72 56.95 -50.91
CA LYS A 270 -64.50 57.27 -52.32
C LYS A 270 -65.71 56.88 -53.18
N LEU A 271 -66.30 55.71 -52.93
CA LEU A 271 -67.56 55.27 -53.55
C LEU A 271 -68.72 56.19 -53.20
N ASP A 272 -68.86 56.57 -51.93
CA ASP A 272 -69.92 57.48 -51.47
C ASP A 272 -69.74 58.88 -52.09
N ALA A 273 -68.51 59.37 -52.22
CA ALA A 273 -68.21 60.64 -52.90
C ALA A 273 -68.51 60.58 -54.41
N LYS A 274 -68.19 59.46 -55.07
CA LYS A 274 -68.53 59.25 -56.49
C LYS A 274 -70.05 59.24 -56.70
N LYS A 275 -70.79 58.49 -55.86
CA LYS A 275 -72.26 58.52 -55.85
C LYS A 275 -72.79 59.94 -55.65
N LYS A 276 -72.21 60.70 -54.72
CA LYS A 276 -72.56 62.11 -54.50
C LYS A 276 -72.35 62.99 -55.74
N MET A 277 -71.30 62.75 -56.53
CA MET A 277 -71.07 63.46 -57.81
C MET A 277 -72.00 62.99 -58.93
N GLU A 278 -72.38 61.71 -58.98
CA GLU A 278 -73.42 61.23 -59.91
C GLU A 278 -74.82 61.77 -59.55
N THR A 279 -75.08 62.03 -58.27
CA THR A 279 -76.31 62.68 -57.79
C THR A 279 -76.22 64.21 -57.69
N SER A 280 -75.05 64.82 -57.95
CA SER A 280 -74.97 66.29 -58.03
C SER A 280 -75.59 66.70 -59.35
N GLU A 281 -76.90 66.92 -59.27
CA GLU A 281 -77.77 67.66 -60.16
C GLU A 281 -77.05 68.23 -61.38
N ARG A 282 -77.35 67.65 -62.55
CA ARG A 282 -77.25 68.38 -63.82
C ARG A 282 -77.82 69.78 -63.57
N PRO A 283 -77.12 70.87 -63.94
CA PRO A 283 -77.68 72.20 -63.82
C PRO A 283 -79.04 72.21 -64.52
N MET A 284 -80.11 72.46 -63.75
CA MET A 284 -81.47 72.49 -64.26
C MET A 284 -81.51 73.34 -65.51
N SER A 285 -82.10 72.81 -66.58
CA SER A 285 -82.20 73.55 -67.83
C SER A 285 -83.02 74.82 -67.60
N LYS A 286 -82.76 75.89 -68.37
CA LYS A 286 -83.53 77.15 -68.30
C LYS A 286 -85.05 76.92 -68.33
N LEU A 287 -85.53 75.83 -68.94
CA LEU A 287 -86.94 75.45 -68.97
C LEU A 287 -87.48 74.97 -67.60
N GLU A 288 -86.71 74.21 -66.83
CA GLU A 288 -87.14 73.72 -65.50
C GLU A 288 -87.18 74.84 -64.46
N MET A 289 -86.31 75.86 -64.61
CA MET A 289 -86.32 77.05 -63.75
C MET A 289 -87.60 77.89 -63.92
N VAL A 290 -88.16 77.93 -65.14
CA VAL A 290 -89.42 78.66 -65.44
C VAL A 290 -90.64 77.94 -64.87
N VAL A 291 -90.65 76.60 -64.83
CA VAL A 291 -91.74 75.83 -64.23
C VAL A 291 -91.80 76.05 -62.71
N ARG A 292 -90.65 76.02 -62.02
CA ARG A 292 -90.57 76.27 -60.58
C ARG A 292 -90.97 77.70 -60.17
N LEU A 293 -90.72 78.70 -61.03
CA LEU A 293 -91.18 80.07 -60.79
C LEU A 293 -92.70 80.19 -60.90
N LYS A 294 -93.34 79.42 -61.79
CA LYS A 294 -94.81 79.38 -61.91
C LYS A 294 -95.48 78.64 -60.75
N ASP A 295 -94.86 77.57 -60.25
CA ASP A 295 -95.40 76.83 -59.10
C ASP A 295 -95.26 77.61 -57.78
N LYS A 296 -94.18 78.40 -57.62
CA LYS A 296 -94.01 79.29 -56.45
C LYS A 296 -94.99 80.46 -56.42
N GLN A 297 -95.34 81.03 -57.58
CA GLN A 297 -96.44 82.02 -57.66
C GLN A 297 -97.82 81.40 -57.35
N LYS A 298 -97.98 80.09 -57.50
CA LYS A 298 -99.22 79.38 -57.16
C LYS A 298 -99.30 79.05 -55.66
N GLU A 299 -98.18 78.75 -55.01
CA GLU A 299 -98.11 78.55 -53.55
C GLU A 299 -98.26 79.85 -52.76
N ASP A 300 -97.69 80.96 -53.22
CA ASP A 300 -97.83 82.28 -52.55
C ASP A 300 -99.27 82.83 -52.63
N MET A 301 -100.09 82.36 -53.58
CA MET A 301 -101.54 82.67 -53.60
C MET A 301 -102.38 81.80 -52.66
N LEU A 302 -101.86 80.67 -52.16
CA LEU A 302 -102.60 79.77 -51.25
C LEU A 302 -102.28 80.03 -49.75
N THR A 303 -101.19 80.70 -49.42
CA THR A 303 -100.77 80.94 -48.02
C THR A 303 -101.45 82.15 -47.35
N HIS A 304 -102.25 82.94 -48.07
CA HIS A 304 -103.01 84.05 -47.50
C HIS A 304 -104.32 83.67 -46.75
N LYS A 305 -104.59 82.37 -46.53
CA LYS A 305 -105.86 81.90 -45.93
C LYS A 305 -105.81 81.34 -44.52
N ASN A 306 -104.66 81.30 -43.83
CA ASN A 306 -104.61 80.76 -42.46
C ASN A 306 -103.78 81.66 -41.52
N MET A 307 -104.38 82.76 -41.08
CA MET A 307 -104.05 83.36 -39.77
C MET A 307 -105.13 82.92 -38.76
N PRO A 308 -104.80 82.08 -37.77
CA PRO A 308 -105.51 82.03 -36.50
C PRO A 308 -104.84 82.93 -35.46
N ALA A 309 -105.68 83.69 -34.80
CA ALA A 309 -105.39 84.66 -33.76
C ALA A 309 -105.04 84.02 -32.39
N ARG A 310 -104.54 84.89 -31.49
CA ARG A 310 -104.46 84.78 -30.02
C ARG A 310 -103.19 84.06 -29.51
N TYR A 311 -102.46 84.53 -28.50
CA TYR A 311 -102.65 85.53 -27.43
C TYR A 311 -101.33 86.26 -27.16
#